data_AF-A0A388PGP7-F1
#
_entry.id   AF-A0A388PGP7-F1
#
_cell.length_a   1.000
_cell.length_b   1.000
_cell.length_c   1.000
_cell.angle_alpha   90.00
_cell.angle_beta   90.00
_cell.angle_gamma   90.00
#
_symmetry.space_group_name_H-M   'P 1'
#
loop_
_entity.id
_entity.type
_entity.pdbx_description
1 polymer ?
#
loop_
_entity_poly.entity_id
_entity_poly.type
_entity_poly.pdbx_seq_one_letter_code
_entity_poly.pdbx_strand_id
1 'polypeptide(L)'
;MALHHLLRQGFSWLAVGLKGLVMMSVVTGCADRRFNEMKSFNSYEDAIKLTFITLNELALFIPETEKRKAVAAQKAEELSKDRRFEELKELVSKGGAGEQYELANCYFDGQGAVRDLPEAFNLYRLAAGQGHVESQNKLGICYHNGHGVKRDQLEACAWWSLVGTTNLQAQASLAFVQADELKRMTPAEGHLFTLAVAQRMDELRQEIRLRALSNGPSR
;
A
#
# COMPACT_ATOMS: atom_id res chain seq x y z
N MET A 1 8.86 -2.85 -10.22
CA MET A 1 7.66 -2.02 -9.95
C MET A 1 6.70 -1.94 -11.15
N ALA A 2 7.18 -1.75 -12.39
CA ALA A 2 6.30 -1.78 -13.58
C ALA A 2 5.58 -3.12 -13.81
N LEU A 3 6.24 -4.25 -13.55
CA LEU A 3 5.65 -5.59 -13.70
C LEU A 3 4.51 -5.84 -12.71
N HIS A 4 4.60 -5.33 -11.48
CA HIS A 4 3.54 -5.46 -10.48
C HIS A 4 2.31 -4.60 -10.83
N HIS A 5 2.52 -3.44 -11.44
CA HIS A 5 1.44 -2.61 -11.98
C HIS A 5 0.76 -3.24 -13.19
N LEU A 6 1.54 -3.83 -14.11
CA LEU A 6 1.04 -4.58 -15.27
C LEU A 6 0.30 -5.86 -14.84
N LEU A 7 0.78 -6.56 -13.82
CA LEU A 7 0.10 -7.73 -13.26
C LEU A 7 -1.20 -7.33 -12.54
N ARG A 8 -1.22 -6.22 -11.79
CA ARG A 8 -2.44 -5.74 -11.12
C ARG A 8 -3.49 -5.25 -12.13
N GLN A 9 -3.07 -4.60 -13.22
CA GLN A 9 -3.97 -4.29 -14.33
C GLN A 9 -4.41 -5.58 -15.05
N GLY A 10 -3.51 -6.52 -15.32
CA GLY A 10 -3.84 -7.83 -15.88
C GLY A 10 -4.82 -8.64 -15.03
N PHE A 11 -4.74 -8.58 -13.70
CA PHE A 11 -5.63 -9.26 -12.76
C PHE A 11 -7.06 -8.68 -12.75
N SER A 12 -7.21 -7.37 -12.91
CA SER A 12 -8.52 -6.71 -13.06
C SER A 12 -9.20 -7.14 -14.37
N TRP A 13 -8.43 -7.19 -15.46
CA TRP A 13 -8.88 -7.74 -16.74
C TRP A 13 -9.10 -9.26 -16.72
N LEU A 14 -8.40 -10.01 -15.85
CA LEU A 14 -8.63 -11.44 -15.60
C LEU A 14 -9.93 -11.70 -14.84
N ALA A 15 -10.35 -10.83 -13.93
CA ALA A 15 -11.63 -10.96 -13.22
C ALA A 15 -12.84 -10.62 -14.12
N VAL A 16 -12.70 -9.61 -14.98
CA VAL A 16 -13.68 -9.30 -16.04
C VAL A 16 -13.63 -10.37 -17.14
N GLY A 17 -12.43 -10.83 -17.47
CA GLY A 17 -12.15 -11.90 -18.43
C GLY A 17 -12.65 -13.27 -17.97
N LEU A 18 -12.63 -13.61 -16.68
CA LEU A 18 -13.22 -14.85 -16.14
C LEU A 18 -14.75 -14.83 -16.27
N LYS A 19 -15.38 -13.68 -16.00
CA LYS A 19 -16.82 -13.50 -16.24
C LYS A 19 -17.16 -13.57 -17.73
N GLY A 20 -16.28 -13.08 -18.60
CA GLY A 20 -16.39 -13.23 -20.06
C GLY A 20 -16.09 -14.64 -20.57
N LEU A 21 -15.16 -15.38 -19.96
CA LEU A 21 -14.79 -16.76 -20.31
C LEU A 21 -15.94 -17.74 -20.05
N VAL A 22 -16.66 -17.56 -18.94
CA VAL A 22 -17.87 -18.35 -18.62
C VAL A 22 -18.99 -18.06 -19.63
N MET A 23 -19.03 -16.86 -20.22
CA MET A 23 -19.99 -16.49 -21.25
C MET A 23 -19.57 -16.98 -22.65
N MET A 24 -18.27 -17.06 -22.92
CA MET A 24 -17.69 -17.51 -24.20
C MET A 24 -17.54 -19.03 -24.33
N SER A 25 -17.45 -19.78 -23.23
CA SER A 25 -17.46 -21.25 -23.28
C SER A 25 -18.80 -21.81 -23.79
N VAL A 26 -19.85 -20.98 -23.82
CA VAL A 26 -21.16 -21.33 -24.39
C VAL A 26 -21.23 -21.03 -25.90
N VAL A 27 -20.31 -20.23 -26.46
CA VAL A 27 -20.47 -19.67 -27.82
C VAL A 27 -19.39 -20.09 -28.83
N THR A 28 -18.17 -20.52 -28.44
CA THR A 28 -17.18 -20.95 -29.44
C THR A 28 -16.32 -22.14 -29.01
N GLY A 29 -16.35 -23.23 -29.79
CA GLY A 29 -15.43 -24.37 -29.70
C GLY A 29 -13.96 -24.07 -30.03
N CYS A 30 -13.54 -22.79 -30.00
CA CYS A 30 -12.15 -22.35 -30.16
C CYS A 30 -11.33 -22.51 -28.87
N ALA A 31 -11.97 -22.53 -27.70
CA ALA A 31 -11.28 -22.64 -26.42
C ALA A 31 -10.64 -24.04 -26.22
N ASP A 32 -11.28 -25.11 -26.72
CA ASP A 32 -10.85 -26.49 -26.44
C ASP A 32 -9.51 -26.89 -27.09
N ARG A 33 -9.20 -26.38 -28.30
CA ARG A 33 -7.95 -26.75 -28.99
C ARG A 33 -6.71 -26.17 -28.29
N ARG A 34 -6.75 -24.90 -27.86
CA ARG A 34 -5.65 -24.24 -27.13
C ARG A 34 -5.61 -24.58 -25.64
N PHE A 35 -6.73 -24.99 -25.04
CA PHE A 35 -6.74 -25.54 -23.68
C PHE A 35 -6.01 -26.90 -23.60
N ASN A 36 -6.06 -27.71 -24.65
CA ASN A 36 -5.25 -28.92 -24.74
C ASN A 36 -3.75 -28.64 -25.00
N GLU A 37 -3.40 -27.56 -25.71
CA GLU A 37 -2.02 -27.06 -25.80
C GLU A 37 -1.50 -26.52 -24.46
N MET A 38 -2.38 -26.01 -23.59
CA MET A 38 -2.01 -25.58 -22.23
C MET A 38 -1.51 -26.72 -21.34
N LYS A 39 -1.94 -27.96 -21.58
CA LYS A 39 -1.53 -29.14 -20.79
C LYS A 39 -0.13 -29.66 -21.15
N SER A 40 0.48 -29.19 -22.23
CA SER A 40 1.81 -29.63 -22.68
C SER A 40 2.93 -28.61 -22.41
N PHE A 41 2.65 -27.52 -21.67
CA PHE A 41 3.67 -26.53 -21.34
C PHE A 41 4.67 -27.04 -20.31
N ASN A 42 5.96 -27.05 -20.68
CA ASN A 42 7.07 -27.42 -19.81
C ASN A 42 7.63 -26.23 -19.00
N SER A 43 7.10 -25.01 -19.15
CA SER A 43 7.57 -23.80 -18.46
C SER A 43 6.46 -22.76 -18.24
N TYR A 44 6.51 -22.07 -17.09
CA TYR A 44 5.63 -20.93 -16.77
C TYR A 44 5.74 -19.78 -17.79
N GLU A 45 6.91 -19.62 -18.42
CA GLU A 45 7.14 -18.55 -19.40
C GLU A 45 6.29 -18.74 -20.67
N ASP A 46 6.15 -19.99 -21.12
CA ASP A 46 5.38 -20.33 -22.32
C ASP A 46 3.87 -20.20 -22.06
N ALA A 47 3.42 -20.57 -20.86
CA ALA A 47 2.04 -20.36 -20.44
C ALA A 47 1.68 -18.86 -20.40
N ILE A 48 2.58 -17.99 -19.92
CA ILE A 48 2.38 -16.54 -19.90
C ILE A 48 2.29 -15.98 -21.32
N LYS A 49 3.19 -16.38 -22.22
CA LYS A 49 3.18 -15.95 -23.63
C LYS A 49 1.89 -16.35 -24.34
N LEU A 50 1.45 -17.60 -24.18
CA LEU A 50 0.19 -18.04 -24.79
C LEU A 50 -1.00 -17.28 -24.21
N THR A 51 -1.04 -17.05 -22.90
CA THR A 51 -2.11 -16.28 -22.25
C THR A 51 -2.16 -14.84 -22.76
N PHE A 52 -1.01 -14.21 -22.98
CA PHE A 52 -0.95 -12.86 -23.55
C PHE A 52 -1.48 -12.82 -24.99
N ILE A 53 -1.10 -13.80 -25.81
CA ILE A 53 -1.58 -13.92 -27.19
C ILE A 53 -3.10 -14.14 -27.23
N THR A 54 -3.61 -15.06 -26.41
CA THR A 54 -5.06 -15.35 -26.37
C THR A 54 -5.85 -14.15 -25.86
N LEU A 55 -5.37 -13.42 -24.87
CA LEU A 55 -6.01 -12.19 -24.40
C LEU A 55 -6.03 -11.10 -25.48
N ASN A 56 -4.93 -10.91 -26.23
CA ASN A 56 -4.88 -9.95 -27.34
C ASN A 56 -5.84 -10.32 -28.48
N GLU A 57 -5.91 -11.61 -28.84
CA GLU A 57 -6.85 -12.07 -29.86
C GLU A 57 -8.31 -11.89 -29.39
N LEU A 58 -8.63 -12.25 -28.14
CA LEU A 58 -9.96 -12.03 -27.56
C LEU A 58 -10.33 -10.54 -27.51
N ALA A 59 -9.36 -9.66 -27.27
CA ALA A 59 -9.56 -8.22 -27.29
C ALA A 59 -9.96 -7.67 -28.67
N LEU A 60 -9.64 -8.35 -29.77
CA LEU A 60 -10.09 -7.96 -31.11
C LEU A 60 -11.60 -8.15 -31.29
N PHE A 61 -12.19 -9.11 -30.58
CA PHE A 61 -13.64 -9.40 -30.64
C PHE A 61 -14.49 -8.51 -29.72
N ILE A 62 -13.87 -7.69 -28.87
CA ILE A 62 -14.59 -6.71 -28.04
C ILE A 62 -15.10 -5.59 -28.96
N PRO A 63 -16.42 -5.27 -28.95
CA PRO A 63 -16.97 -4.17 -29.73
C PRO A 63 -16.26 -2.84 -29.42
N GLU A 64 -16.00 -2.02 -30.44
CA GLU A 64 -15.32 -0.74 -30.31
C GLU A 64 -16.06 0.22 -29.35
N THR A 65 -17.38 0.11 -29.26
CA THR A 65 -18.21 0.84 -28.29
C THR A 65 -17.89 0.46 -26.85
N GLU A 66 -17.68 -0.82 -26.54
CA GLU A 66 -17.31 -1.30 -25.21
C GLU A 66 -15.86 -0.96 -24.86
N LYS A 67 -14.94 -1.03 -25.83
CA LYS A 67 -13.56 -0.53 -25.64
C LYS A 67 -13.54 0.95 -25.26
N ARG A 68 -14.30 1.78 -25.96
CA ARG A 68 -14.42 3.22 -25.67
C ARG A 68 -15.05 3.49 -24.30
N LYS A 69 -16.07 2.73 -23.90
CA LYS A 69 -16.64 2.82 -22.54
C LYS A 69 -15.63 2.45 -21.47
N ALA A 70 -14.85 1.38 -21.66
CA ALA A 70 -13.83 0.97 -20.71
C ALA A 70 -12.73 2.04 -20.55
N VAL A 71 -12.24 2.61 -21.66
CA VAL A 71 -11.27 3.72 -21.64
C VAL A 71 -11.85 4.96 -20.97
N ALA A 72 -13.11 5.31 -21.27
CA ALA A 72 -13.78 6.44 -20.63
C ALA A 72 -14.00 6.22 -19.12
N ALA A 73 -14.34 4.99 -18.70
CA ALA A 73 -14.51 4.63 -17.30
C ALA A 73 -13.17 4.71 -16.54
N GLN A 74 -12.08 4.20 -17.13
CA GLN A 74 -10.74 4.33 -16.55
C GLN A 74 -10.34 5.80 -16.41
N LYS A 75 -10.55 6.61 -17.46
CA LYS A 75 -10.24 8.05 -17.42
C LYS A 75 -11.08 8.78 -16.37
N ALA A 76 -12.35 8.40 -16.20
CA ALA A 76 -13.20 8.96 -15.15
C ALA A 76 -12.75 8.56 -13.74
N GLU A 77 -12.22 7.34 -13.56
CA GLU A 77 -11.63 6.89 -12.29
C GLU A 77 -10.31 7.63 -11.97
N GLU A 78 -9.47 7.87 -12.96
CA GLU A 78 -8.25 8.68 -12.78
C GLU A 78 -8.61 10.13 -12.40
N LEU A 79 -9.55 10.74 -13.12
CA LEU A 79 -10.04 12.09 -12.81
C LEU A 79 -10.68 12.19 -11.42
N SER A 80 -11.36 11.13 -10.95
CA SER A 80 -11.96 11.11 -9.62
C SER A 80 -10.90 10.99 -8.52
N LYS A 81 -9.78 10.28 -8.77
CA LYS A 81 -8.63 10.22 -7.87
C LYS A 81 -7.91 11.57 -7.78
N ASP A 82 -7.72 12.25 -8.92
CA ASP A 82 -7.13 13.60 -8.95
C ASP A 82 -8.00 14.61 -8.18
N ARG A 83 -9.33 14.58 -8.39
CA ARG A 83 -10.25 15.44 -7.64
C ARG A 83 -10.22 15.16 -6.14
N ARG A 84 -10.22 13.89 -5.75
CA ARG A 84 -10.14 13.48 -4.34
C ARG A 84 -8.84 13.97 -3.70
N PHE A 85 -7.74 13.98 -4.42
CA PHE A 85 -6.46 14.49 -3.92
C PHE A 85 -6.51 15.99 -3.60
N GLU A 86 -7.12 16.80 -4.48
CA GLU A 86 -7.31 18.24 -4.23
C GLU A 86 -8.24 18.49 -3.04
N GLU A 87 -9.36 17.76 -2.94
CA GLU A 87 -10.29 17.85 -1.81
C GLU A 87 -9.59 17.48 -0.48
N LEU A 88 -8.76 16.43 -0.48
CA LEU A 88 -7.98 16.04 0.70
C LEU A 88 -7.00 17.12 1.15
N LYS A 89 -6.36 17.86 0.22
CA LYS A 89 -5.47 18.98 0.58
C LYS A 89 -6.23 20.08 1.32
N GLU A 90 -7.45 20.41 0.88
CA GLU A 90 -8.30 21.36 1.59
C GLU A 90 -8.74 20.82 2.96
N LEU A 91 -9.11 19.53 3.06
CA LEU A 91 -9.56 18.94 4.32
C LEU A 91 -8.44 18.81 5.36
N VAL A 92 -7.20 18.55 4.93
CA VAL A 92 -6.04 18.51 5.83
C VAL A 92 -5.81 19.85 6.53
N SER A 93 -6.19 20.98 5.90
CA SER A 93 -6.15 22.29 6.56
C SER A 93 -7.07 22.38 7.78
N LYS A 94 -8.09 21.52 7.87
CA LYS A 94 -9.01 21.40 9.02
C LYS A 94 -8.43 20.51 10.14
N GLY A 95 -7.25 19.92 9.94
CA GLY A 95 -6.46 19.28 10.98
C GLY A 95 -6.83 17.83 11.30
N GLY A 96 -7.76 17.20 10.58
CA GLY A 96 -8.19 15.83 10.87
C GLY A 96 -7.11 14.78 10.59
N ALA A 97 -6.89 13.88 11.54
CA ALA A 97 -5.85 12.85 11.47
C ALA A 97 -6.11 11.79 10.37
N GLY A 98 -7.39 11.50 10.08
CA GLY A 98 -7.79 10.57 9.03
C GLY A 98 -7.48 11.13 7.65
N GLU A 99 -7.80 12.40 7.41
CA GLU A 99 -7.56 13.09 6.16
C GLU A 99 -6.06 13.26 5.90
N GLN A 100 -5.28 13.56 6.94
CA GLN A 100 -3.82 13.58 6.88
C GLN A 100 -3.25 12.21 6.49
N TYR A 101 -3.80 11.13 7.04
CA TYR A 101 -3.41 9.76 6.68
C TYR A 101 -3.76 9.42 5.23
N GLU A 102 -4.95 9.79 4.76
CA GLU A 102 -5.36 9.55 3.38
C GLU A 102 -4.49 10.32 2.39
N LEU A 103 -4.21 11.61 2.65
CA LEU A 103 -3.33 12.41 1.81
C LEU A 103 -1.89 11.86 1.81
N ALA A 104 -1.41 11.37 2.95
CA ALA A 104 -0.12 10.69 3.03
C ALA A 104 -0.05 9.43 2.16
N ASN A 105 -1.13 8.62 2.10
CA ASN A 105 -1.20 7.47 1.20
C ASN A 105 -1.18 7.90 -0.28
N CYS A 106 -1.86 9.01 -0.63
CA CYS A 106 -1.80 9.57 -1.98
C CYS A 106 -0.37 9.91 -2.39
N TYR A 107 0.37 10.63 -1.53
CA TYR A 107 1.78 10.95 -1.79
C TYR A 107 2.69 9.71 -1.78
N PHE A 108 2.40 8.72 -0.94
CA PHE A 108 3.19 7.48 -0.86
C PHE A 108 3.04 6.61 -2.11
N ASP A 109 1.82 6.46 -2.61
CA ASP A 109 1.50 5.64 -3.79
C ASP A 109 1.63 6.40 -5.12
N GLY A 110 1.64 7.74 -5.09
CA GLY A 110 1.55 8.58 -6.28
C GLY A 110 0.14 8.59 -6.89
N GLN A 111 -0.89 8.53 -6.06
CA GLN A 111 -2.29 8.60 -6.49
C GLN A 111 -2.78 10.05 -6.46
N GLY A 112 -3.18 10.60 -7.60
CA GLY A 112 -3.64 11.99 -7.71
C GLY A 112 -2.52 13.04 -7.68
N ALA A 113 -1.28 12.62 -7.41
CA ALA A 113 -0.09 13.47 -7.38
C ALA A 113 1.19 12.70 -7.71
N VAL A 114 2.27 13.44 -7.97
CA VAL A 114 3.61 12.87 -8.05
C VAL A 114 3.97 12.27 -6.69
N ARG A 115 4.51 11.05 -6.72
CA ARG A 115 4.94 10.34 -5.50
C ARG A 115 6.00 11.15 -4.74
N ASP A 116 5.72 11.46 -3.48
CA ASP A 116 6.59 12.22 -2.58
C ASP A 116 6.64 11.53 -1.20
N LEU A 117 7.70 10.76 -0.98
CA LEU A 117 7.86 10.01 0.28
C LEU A 117 8.17 10.92 1.48
N PRO A 118 9.03 11.95 1.37
CA PRO A 118 9.20 12.93 2.45
C PRO A 118 7.90 13.60 2.89
N GLU A 119 7.05 14.02 1.95
CA GLU A 119 5.79 14.67 2.29
C GLU A 119 4.79 13.68 2.93
N ALA A 120 4.71 12.46 2.39
CA ALA A 120 3.93 11.38 3.00
C ALA A 120 4.37 11.11 4.46
N PHE A 121 5.70 11.06 4.70
CA PHE A 121 6.25 10.88 6.04
C PHE A 121 5.84 12.00 7.01
N ASN A 122 5.91 13.26 6.56
CA ASN A 122 5.50 14.41 7.37
C ASN A 122 4.02 14.35 7.76
N LEU A 123 3.15 14.00 6.82
CA LEU A 123 1.71 13.86 7.05
C LEU A 123 1.38 12.67 7.96
N TYR A 124 2.04 11.52 7.79
CA TYR A 124 1.93 10.41 8.75
C TYR A 124 2.36 10.83 10.15
N ARG A 125 3.45 11.60 10.28
CA ARG A 125 3.92 12.11 11.58
C ARG A 125 2.92 13.06 12.23
N LEU A 126 2.26 13.90 11.44
CA LEU A 126 1.22 14.81 11.94
C LEU A 126 0.03 14.03 12.47
N ALA A 127 -0.49 13.08 11.69
CA ALA A 127 -1.63 12.24 12.07
C ALA A 127 -1.31 11.32 13.26
N ALA A 128 -0.12 10.71 13.29
CA ALA A 128 0.33 9.87 14.39
C ALA A 128 0.47 10.66 15.70
N GLY A 129 0.87 11.93 15.61
CA GLY A 129 0.91 12.89 16.72
C GLY A 129 -0.46 13.18 17.33
N GLN A 130 -1.55 12.89 16.62
CA GLN A 130 -2.93 12.97 17.12
C GLN A 130 -3.44 11.62 17.66
N GLY A 131 -2.58 10.60 17.72
CA GLY A 131 -2.96 9.26 18.14
C GLY A 131 -3.52 8.36 17.04
N HIS A 132 -3.41 8.74 15.76
CA HIS A 132 -3.92 7.91 14.67
C HIS A 132 -3.07 6.63 14.48
N VAL A 133 -3.67 5.48 14.82
CA VAL A 133 -2.99 4.18 14.90
C VAL A 133 -2.38 3.73 13.57
N GLU A 134 -3.10 3.86 12.46
CA GLU A 134 -2.58 3.46 11.15
C GLU A 134 -1.39 4.33 10.71
N SER A 135 -1.38 5.62 11.08
CA SER A 135 -0.25 6.51 10.80
C SER A 135 0.98 6.14 11.63
N GLN A 136 0.79 5.74 12.89
CA GLN A 136 1.87 5.22 13.74
C GLN A 136 2.48 3.95 13.13
N ASN A 137 1.65 3.04 12.61
CA ASN A 137 2.13 1.85 11.90
C ASN A 137 2.92 2.21 10.62
N LYS A 138 2.43 3.18 9.83
CA LYS A 138 3.13 3.67 8.64
C LYS A 138 4.47 4.32 8.96
N LEU A 139 4.60 5.04 10.08
CA LEU A 139 5.89 5.59 10.52
C LEU A 139 6.89 4.48 10.83
N GLY A 140 6.47 3.41 11.51
CA GLY A 140 7.32 2.24 11.74
C GLY A 140 7.87 1.67 10.44
N ILE A 141 7.01 1.52 9.42
CA ILE A 141 7.41 1.07 8.08
C ILE A 141 8.37 2.06 7.41
N CYS A 142 8.10 3.36 7.52
CA CYS A 142 8.94 4.40 6.91
C CYS A 142 10.37 4.40 7.49
N TYR A 143 10.50 4.29 8.81
CA TYR A 143 11.80 4.19 9.46
C TYR A 143 12.52 2.87 9.17
N HIS A 144 11.79 1.75 9.09
CA HIS A 144 12.39 0.46 8.75
C HIS A 144 13.00 0.44 7.33
N ASN A 145 12.26 0.98 6.35
CA ASN A 145 12.62 0.96 4.94
C ASN A 145 13.37 2.21 4.46
N GLY A 146 13.33 3.30 5.21
CA GLY A 146 13.90 4.59 4.83
C GLY A 146 13.04 5.35 3.81
N HIS A 147 11.72 5.28 3.95
CA HIS A 147 10.80 6.00 3.07
C HIS A 147 10.58 7.42 3.59
N GLY A 148 11.10 8.41 2.86
CA GLY A 148 10.97 9.83 3.24
C GLY A 148 11.82 10.26 4.43
N VAL A 149 12.51 9.32 5.08
CA VAL A 149 13.38 9.51 6.24
C VAL A 149 14.57 8.55 6.18
N LYS A 150 15.66 8.83 6.89
CA LYS A 150 16.76 7.89 7.03
C LYS A 150 16.29 6.64 7.78
N ARG A 151 16.82 5.47 7.40
CA ARG A 151 16.54 4.21 8.10
C ARG A 151 16.95 4.27 9.57
N ASP A 152 16.05 3.87 10.45
CA ASP A 152 16.26 3.81 11.89
C ASP A 152 15.42 2.68 12.51
N GLN A 153 16.06 1.61 12.96
CA GLN A 153 15.35 0.44 13.51
C GLN A 153 14.83 0.70 14.93
N LEU A 154 15.47 1.59 15.69
CA LEU A 154 15.02 1.93 17.03
C LEU A 154 13.70 2.70 16.95
N GLU A 155 13.64 3.71 16.07
CA GLU A 155 12.40 4.45 15.80
C GLU A 155 11.31 3.52 15.25
N ALA A 156 11.64 2.64 14.30
CA ALA A 156 10.68 1.68 13.77
C ALA A 156 10.04 0.81 14.86
N CYS A 157 10.89 0.24 15.73
CA CYS A 157 10.45 -0.55 16.88
C CYS A 157 9.64 0.28 17.88
N ALA A 158 10.03 1.52 18.16
CA ALA A 158 9.31 2.39 19.10
C ALA A 158 7.89 2.71 18.60
N TRP A 159 7.74 3.08 17.32
CA TRP A 159 6.43 3.35 16.72
C TRP A 159 5.53 2.10 16.65
N TRP A 160 6.06 0.93 16.32
CA TRP A 160 5.25 -0.30 16.33
C TRP A 160 4.90 -0.78 17.75
N SER A 161 5.80 -0.58 18.72
CA SER A 161 5.54 -0.93 20.13
C SER A 161 4.43 -0.05 20.72
N LEU A 162 4.35 1.22 20.29
CA LEU A 162 3.31 2.16 20.69
C LEU A 162 1.90 1.67 20.32
N VAL A 163 1.75 1.07 19.13
CA VAL A 163 0.47 0.58 18.61
C VAL A 163 -0.07 -0.63 19.39
N GLY A 164 0.80 -1.35 20.12
CA GLY A 164 0.46 -2.27 21.22
C GLY A 164 -0.77 -3.15 21.03
N THR A 165 -0.59 -4.43 20.68
CA THR A 165 -1.63 -5.49 20.57
C THR A 165 -2.77 -5.29 19.56
N THR A 166 -3.08 -4.06 19.12
CA THR A 166 -4.26 -3.77 18.27
C THR A 166 -4.02 -4.00 16.78
N ASN A 167 -2.76 -3.93 16.31
CA ASN A 167 -2.40 -4.11 14.91
C ASN A 167 -1.46 -5.33 14.74
N LEU A 168 -1.96 -6.40 14.09
CA LEU A 168 -1.19 -7.63 13.86
C LEU A 168 0.03 -7.38 12.96
N GLN A 169 -0.07 -6.45 12.01
CA GLN A 169 1.03 -6.14 11.09
C GLN A 169 2.17 -5.41 11.80
N ALA A 170 1.84 -4.48 12.70
CA ALA A 170 2.83 -3.83 13.56
C ALA A 170 3.55 -4.85 14.46
N GLN A 171 2.82 -5.80 15.05
CA GLN A 171 3.42 -6.87 15.88
C GLN A 171 4.37 -7.77 15.08
N ALA A 172 3.93 -8.23 13.91
CA ALA A 172 4.77 -9.08 13.06
C ALA A 172 6.04 -8.34 12.61
N SER A 173 5.91 -7.06 12.26
CA SER A 173 7.04 -6.23 11.83
C SER A 173 8.00 -5.96 12.98
N LEU A 174 7.49 -5.66 14.18
CA LEU A 174 8.28 -5.50 15.40
C LEU A 174 9.06 -6.79 15.73
N ALA A 175 8.38 -7.93 15.76
CA ALA A 175 9.00 -9.21 16.07
C ALA A 175 10.10 -9.56 15.05
N PHE A 176 9.86 -9.28 13.77
CA PHE A 176 10.86 -9.48 12.72
C PHE A 176 12.11 -8.62 12.93
N VAL A 177 11.94 -7.31 13.14
CA VAL A 177 13.06 -6.38 13.31
C VAL A 177 13.83 -6.66 14.59
N GLN A 178 13.15 -6.89 15.71
CA GLN A 178 13.82 -7.26 16.96
C GLN A 178 14.60 -8.56 16.80
N ALA A 179 14.04 -9.57 16.13
CA ALA A 179 14.76 -10.83 15.89
C ALA A 179 15.97 -10.65 14.98
N ASP A 180 15.92 -9.77 13.98
CA ASP A 180 17.07 -9.49 13.09
C ASP A 180 18.17 -8.70 13.81
N GLU A 181 17.81 -7.66 14.58
CA GLU A 181 18.75 -6.84 15.33
C GLU A 181 19.40 -7.62 16.49
N LEU A 182 18.61 -8.35 17.28
CA LEU A 182 19.12 -9.12 18.42
C LEU A 182 20.08 -10.25 18.00
N LYS A 183 19.95 -10.80 16.79
CA LYS A 183 20.91 -11.79 16.27
C LYS A 183 22.30 -11.21 15.99
N ARG A 184 22.38 -9.89 15.78
CA ARG A 184 23.63 -9.18 15.46
C ARG A 184 24.30 -8.58 16.70
N MET A 185 23.59 -8.59 17.83
CA MET A 185 24.00 -7.97 19.09
C MET A 185 24.45 -9.02 20.11
N THR A 186 25.33 -8.60 21.02
CA THR A 186 25.57 -9.34 22.26
C THR A 186 24.35 -9.27 23.19
N PRO A 187 24.20 -10.16 24.19
CA PRO A 187 23.09 -10.08 25.15
C PRO A 187 22.99 -8.74 25.88
N ALA A 188 24.13 -8.11 26.19
CA ALA A 188 24.16 -6.79 26.83
C ALA A 188 23.67 -5.68 25.90
N GLU A 189 24.12 -5.67 24.63
CA GLU A 189 23.65 -4.71 23.62
C GLU A 189 22.17 -4.89 23.30
N GLY A 190 21.71 -6.14 23.20
CA GLY A 190 20.29 -6.44 23.01
C GLY A 190 19.42 -5.94 24.16
N HIS A 191 19.88 -6.10 25.41
CA HIS A 191 19.20 -5.54 26.57
C HIS A 191 19.14 -4.00 26.49
N LEU A 192 20.26 -3.33 26.19
CA LEU A 192 20.30 -1.87 26.01
C LEU A 192 19.37 -1.40 24.88
N PHE A 193 19.32 -2.11 23.77
CA PHE A 193 18.41 -1.81 22.66
C PHE A 193 16.94 -1.89 23.10
N THR A 194 16.56 -2.94 23.82
CA THR A 194 15.18 -3.07 24.33
C THR A 194 14.80 -1.96 25.31
N LEU A 195 15.72 -1.55 26.18
CA LEU A 195 15.53 -0.42 27.08
C LEU A 195 15.38 0.90 26.31
N ALA A 196 16.20 1.12 25.29
CA ALA A 196 16.14 2.32 24.47
C ALA A 196 14.83 2.42 23.68
N VAL A 197 14.34 1.30 23.15
CA VAL A 197 13.01 1.24 22.50
C VAL A 197 11.89 1.56 23.51
N ALA A 198 11.96 1.01 24.73
CA ALA A 198 10.96 1.27 25.77
C ALA A 198 10.96 2.76 26.18
N GLN A 199 12.14 3.34 26.40
CA GLN A 199 12.28 4.76 26.71
C GLN A 199 11.71 5.63 25.58
N ARG A 200 12.07 5.33 24.33
CA ARG A 200 11.59 6.12 23.18
C ARG A 200 10.07 5.99 23.00
N MET A 201 9.51 4.80 23.22
CA MET A 201 8.06 4.61 23.22
C MET A 201 7.37 5.49 24.27
N ASP A 202 7.92 5.60 25.49
CA ASP A 202 7.36 6.44 26.54
C ASP A 202 7.42 7.93 26.20
N GLU A 203 8.54 8.38 25.60
CA GLU A 203 8.66 9.74 25.05
C GLU A 203 7.58 10.00 23.98
N LEU A 204 7.40 9.09 23.02
CA LEU A 204 6.36 9.21 21.99
C LEU A 204 4.95 9.27 22.58
N ARG A 205 4.66 8.46 23.63
CA ARG A 205 3.37 8.54 24.35
C ARG A 205 3.16 9.93 24.96
N GLN A 206 4.20 10.51 25.54
CA GLN A 206 4.13 11.85 26.11
C GLN A 206 3.96 12.91 25.02
N GLU A 207 4.72 12.83 23.92
CA GLU A 207 4.60 13.75 22.77
C GLU A 207 3.17 13.78 22.23
N ILE A 208 2.57 12.60 22.00
CA ILE A 208 1.19 12.48 21.52
C ILE A 208 0.20 13.04 22.54
N ARG A 209 0.39 12.74 23.83
CA ARG A 209 -0.47 13.26 24.90
C ARG A 209 -0.41 14.79 24.98
N LEU A 210 0.79 15.37 24.90
CA LEU A 210 0.98 16.82 24.93
C LEU A 210 0.35 17.50 23.71
N ARG A 211 0.49 16.91 22.52
CA ARG A 211 -0.18 17.41 21.30
C ARG A 211 -1.70 17.35 21.39
N ALA A 212 -2.24 16.28 21.98
CA ALA A 212 -3.68 16.17 22.21
C ALA A 212 -4.19 17.28 23.16
N LEU A 213 -3.38 17.68 24.16
CA LEU A 213 -3.71 18.78 25.06
C LEU A 213 -3.58 20.16 24.40
N SER A 214 -2.58 20.37 23.54
CA SER A 214 -2.40 21.64 22.81
C SER A 214 -3.45 21.87 21.73
N ASN A 215 -4.00 20.78 21.17
CA ASN A 215 -5.04 20.80 20.14
C ASN A 215 -6.46 20.69 20.73
N GLY A 216 -6.61 20.74 22.06
CA GLY A 216 -7.91 20.85 22.72
C GLY A 216 -8.65 22.11 22.26
N PRO A 217 -10.00 22.12 22.32
CA PRO A 217 -10.80 23.17 21.69
C PRO A 217 -10.35 24.54 22.20
N SER A 218 -9.94 25.39 21.27
CA SER A 218 -9.76 26.82 21.48
C SER A 218 -11.03 27.36 22.14
N ARG A 219 -10.92 27.67 23.44
CA ARG A 219 -11.98 28.30 24.23
C ARG A 219 -12.30 29.69 23.70
#